data_AF-A0A6N7H9I1-F1
#
_entry.id   AF-A0A6N7H9I1-F1
#
_cell.length_a   1.000
_cell.length_b   1.000
_cell.length_c   1.000
_cell.angle_alpha   90.00
_cell.angle_beta   90.00
_cell.angle_gamma   90.00
#
_symmetry.space_group_name_H-M   'P 1'
#
loop_
_entity.id
_entity.type
_entity.pdbx_description
1 polymer ?
#
loop_
_entity_poly.entity_id
_entity_poly.type
_entity_poly.pdbx_seq_one_letter_code
_entity_poly.pdbx_strand_id
1 'polypeptide(L)'
;MTVDTGYQVNTAGLGTHAGTVHDQSVRVAAYPKAMRQLQCPSENLLGEHADVAAAYGSFLNAWVEEFELTSKALEETGVKLDASAEQYDRLDRLHAGDFDRAVR
;
A
#
# COMPACT_ATOMS: atom_id res chain seq x y z
N MET A 1 33.64 -2.97 16.98
CA MET A 1 32.83 -3.95 16.24
C MET A 1 31.39 -3.69 16.66
N THR A 2 30.66 -2.90 15.89
CA THR A 2 29.25 -2.60 16.16
C THR A 2 28.46 -3.87 15.87
N VAL A 3 27.84 -4.42 16.90
CA VAL A 3 26.87 -5.50 16.76
C VAL A 3 25.64 -4.85 16.17
N ASP A 4 25.40 -5.03 14.87
CA ASP A 4 24.06 -4.80 14.31
C ASP A 4 23.11 -5.71 15.08
N THR A 5 22.33 -5.13 15.97
CA THR A 5 21.32 -5.88 16.73
C THR A 5 20.28 -6.36 15.72
N GLY A 6 19.74 -7.57 15.89
CA GLY A 6 18.66 -8.08 15.01
C GLY A 6 17.46 -7.12 14.91
N TYR A 7 17.32 -6.18 15.85
CA TYR A 7 16.35 -5.10 15.85
C TYR A 7 16.60 -4.04 14.77
N GLN A 8 17.84 -3.59 14.54
CA GLN A 8 18.13 -2.60 13.48
C GLN A 8 17.87 -3.15 12.07
N VAL A 9 18.19 -4.43 11.85
CA VAL A 9 17.88 -5.15 10.61
C VAL A 9 16.36 -5.27 10.41
N ASN A 10 15.61 -5.55 11.48
CA ASN A 10 14.15 -5.63 11.42
C ASN A 10 13.50 -4.26 11.13
N THR A 11 13.98 -3.17 11.75
CA THR A 11 13.48 -1.82 11.50
C THR A 11 13.73 -1.39 10.05
N ALA A 12 14.93 -1.63 9.52
CA ALA A 12 15.27 -1.32 8.13
C ALA A 12 14.45 -2.16 7.13
N GLY A 13 14.23 -3.44 7.44
CA GLY A 13 13.38 -4.33 6.65
C GLY A 13 11.91 -3.88 6.64
N LEU A 14 11.36 -3.52 7.81
CA LEU A 14 9.98 -3.04 7.95
C LEU A 14 9.77 -1.71 7.22
N GLY A 15 10.69 -0.76 7.34
CA GLY A 15 10.60 0.51 6.61
C GLY A 15 10.69 0.33 5.08
N THR A 16 11.55 -0.59 4.61
CA THR A 16 11.62 -0.93 3.18
C THR A 16 10.32 -1.56 2.68
N HIS A 17 9.71 -2.44 3.48
CA HIS A 17 8.43 -3.06 3.16
C HIS A 17 7.28 -2.05 3.19
N ALA A 18 7.24 -1.15 4.17
CA ALA A 18 6.24 -0.09 4.25
C ALA A 18 6.29 0.82 3.01
N GLY A 19 7.49 1.26 2.60
CA GLY A 19 7.69 2.04 1.38
C GLY A 19 7.25 1.28 0.12
N THR A 20 7.56 -0.02 0.02
CA THR A 20 7.12 -0.85 -1.13
C THR A 20 5.60 -0.97 -1.18
N VAL A 21 4.95 -1.19 -0.03
CA VAL A 21 3.49 -1.31 0.07
C VAL A 21 2.81 0.02 -0.25
N HIS A 22 3.40 1.15 0.18
CA HIS A 22 2.93 2.48 -0.19
C HIS A 22 3.04 2.73 -1.69
N ASP A 23 4.18 2.43 -2.31
CA ASP A 23 4.34 2.58 -3.77
C ASP A 23 3.32 1.73 -4.54
N GLN A 24 3.01 0.53 -4.04
CA GLN A 24 1.97 -0.32 -4.59
C GLN A 24 0.57 0.28 -4.41
N SER A 25 0.24 0.87 -3.26
CA SER A 25 -1.07 1.51 -3.04
C SER A 25 -1.28 2.68 -4.01
N VAL A 26 -0.25 3.50 -4.22
CA VAL A 26 -0.26 4.62 -5.17
C VAL A 26 -0.47 4.14 -6.60
N ARG A 27 0.23 3.07 -7.02
CA ARG A 27 0.04 2.47 -8.35
C ARG A 27 -1.36 1.92 -8.53
N VAL A 28 -1.89 1.22 -7.53
CA VAL A 28 -3.24 0.66 -7.56
C VAL A 28 -4.29 1.75 -7.65
N ALA A 29 -4.13 2.84 -6.89
CA ALA A 29 -5.01 4.01 -6.94
C ALA A 29 -4.99 4.73 -8.31
N ALA A 30 -3.94 4.56 -9.11
CA ALA A 30 -3.84 5.15 -10.44
C ALA A 30 -4.60 4.35 -11.52
N TYR A 31 -4.86 3.06 -11.32
CA TYR A 31 -5.54 2.21 -12.31
C TYR A 31 -6.96 2.68 -12.65
N PRO A 32 -7.82 3.09 -11.70
CA PRO A 32 -9.14 3.65 -12.01
C PRO A 32 -9.11 4.80 -13.02
N LYS A 33 -8.16 5.72 -12.88
CA LYS A 33 -8.00 6.85 -13.80
C LYS A 33 -7.60 6.38 -15.19
N ALA A 34 -6.64 5.47 -15.29
CA ALA A 34 -6.19 4.91 -16.56
C ALA A 34 -7.32 4.14 -17.26
N MET A 35 -8.12 3.38 -16.50
CA MET A 35 -9.23 2.59 -17.05
C MET A 35 -10.41 3.46 -17.51
N ARG A 36 -10.74 4.53 -16.78
CA ARG A 36 -11.74 5.52 -17.26
C ARG A 36 -11.30 6.20 -18.56
N GLN A 37 -9.99 6.23 -18.85
CA GLN A 37 -9.44 6.75 -20.10
C GLN A 37 -9.35 5.70 -21.21
N LEU A 38 -9.44 4.40 -20.89
CA LEU A 38 -9.63 3.36 -21.88
C LEU A 38 -11.05 3.50 -22.44
N GLN A 39 -11.16 4.21 -23.57
CA GLN A 39 -12.40 4.33 -24.32
C GLN A 39 -13.05 2.96 -24.51
N CYS A 40 -14.37 2.92 -24.28
CA CYS A 40 -15.20 1.78 -24.65
C CYS A 40 -15.01 1.51 -26.16
N PRO A 41 -14.71 0.27 -26.59
CA PRO A 41 -14.63 -0.06 -28.01
C PRO A 41 -15.96 0.28 -28.71
N SER A 42 -15.94 1.43 -29.38
CA SER A 42 -16.96 2.02 -30.24
C SER A 42 -18.32 2.41 -29.61
N GLU A 43 -18.64 3.70 -29.70
CA GLU A 43 -20.01 4.22 -29.63
C GLU A 43 -20.95 3.51 -30.63
N ASN A 44 -20.41 2.90 -31.70
CA ASN A 44 -21.15 2.05 -32.64
C ASN A 44 -21.67 0.75 -32.01
N LEU A 45 -20.90 0.09 -31.12
CA LEU A 45 -21.37 -1.10 -30.38
C LEU A 45 -22.39 -0.73 -29.30
N LEU A 46 -22.24 0.45 -28.68
CA LEU A 46 -23.15 0.94 -27.64
C LEU A 46 -24.48 1.45 -28.21
N GLY A 47 -24.48 1.94 -29.45
CA GLY A 47 -25.67 2.41 -30.16
C GLY A 47 -26.60 1.29 -30.62
N GLU A 48 -26.07 0.12 -30.98
CA GLU A 48 -26.86 -1.06 -31.38
C GLU A 48 -27.29 -1.94 -30.19
N HIS A 49 -26.57 -1.89 -29.06
CA HIS A 49 -26.81 -2.70 -27.87
C HIS A 49 -26.70 -1.88 -26.57
N ALA A 50 -27.75 -1.10 -26.28
CA ALA A 50 -27.81 -0.24 -25.08
C ALA A 50 -27.69 -1.02 -23.75
N ASP A 51 -28.05 -2.30 -23.75
CA ASP A 51 -27.90 -3.23 -22.62
C ASP A 51 -26.42 -3.58 -22.36
N VAL A 52 -25.64 -3.79 -23.42
CA VAL A 52 -24.19 -4.06 -23.33
C VAL A 52 -23.46 -2.82 -22.79
N ALA A 53 -23.88 -1.62 -23.18
CA ALA A 53 -23.35 -0.37 -22.65
C ALA A 53 -23.56 -0.24 -21.14
N ALA A 54 -24.78 -0.54 -20.67
CA ALA A 54 -25.12 -0.48 -19.26
C ALA A 54 -24.38 -1.55 -18.44
N ALA A 55 -24.25 -2.77 -18.97
CA ALA A 55 -23.50 -3.85 -18.33
C ALA A 55 -22.00 -3.51 -18.22
N TYR A 56 -21.41 -2.95 -19.28
CA TYR A 56 -20.02 -2.52 -19.26
C TYR A 56 -19.78 -1.37 -18.28
N GLY A 57 -20.68 -0.39 -18.21
CA GLY A 57 -20.61 0.69 -17.21
C GLY A 57 -20.72 0.18 -15.78
N SER A 58 -21.61 -0.80 -15.54
CA SER A 58 -21.76 -1.43 -14.23
C SER A 58 -20.51 -2.22 -13.83
N PHE A 59 -19.92 -2.95 -14.77
CA PHE A 59 -18.65 -3.65 -14.58
C PHE A 59 -17.50 -2.68 -14.26
N LEU A 60 -17.35 -1.60 -15.03
CA LEU A 60 -16.32 -0.59 -14.78
C LEU A 60 -16.47 0.04 -13.39
N ASN A 61 -17.70 0.35 -12.97
CA ASN A 61 -17.95 0.90 -11.64
C ASN A 61 -17.55 -0.07 -10.53
N ALA A 62 -18.04 -1.32 -10.59
CA ALA A 62 -17.70 -2.34 -9.60
C ALA A 62 -16.18 -2.56 -9.52
N TRP A 63 -15.49 -2.57 -10.67
CA TRP A 63 -14.06 -2.81 -10.68
C TRP A 63 -13.26 -1.63 -10.15
N VAL A 64 -13.69 -0.39 -10.41
CA VAL A 64 -13.08 0.81 -9.83
C VAL A 64 -13.24 0.81 -8.31
N GLU A 65 -14.41 0.45 -7.79
CA GLU A 65 -14.65 0.34 -6.34
C GLU A 65 -13.68 -0.66 -5.69
N GLU A 66 -13.45 -1.81 -6.31
CA GLU A 66 -12.49 -2.80 -5.82
C GLU A 66 -11.04 -2.29 -5.79
N PHE A 67 -10.63 -1.52 -6.81
CA PHE A 67 -9.30 -0.91 -6.82
C PHE A 67 -9.15 0.17 -5.74
N GLU A 68 -10.18 0.96 -5.49
CA GLU A 68 -10.18 1.96 -4.40
C GLU A 68 -10.16 1.30 -3.01
N LEU A 69 -10.86 0.19 -2.82
CA LEU A 69 -10.79 -0.60 -1.58
C LEU A 69 -9.40 -1.21 -1.39
N THR A 70 -8.82 -1.78 -2.44
CA THR A 70 -7.50 -2.40 -2.41
C THR A 70 -6.41 -1.37 -2.11
N SER A 71 -6.43 -0.20 -2.75
CA SER A 71 -5.43 0.84 -2.50
C SER A 71 -5.48 1.34 -1.05
N LYS A 72 -6.68 1.55 -0.49
CA LYS A 72 -6.84 1.92 0.93
C LYS A 72 -6.30 0.84 1.88
N ALA A 73 -6.59 -0.43 1.62
CA ALA A 73 -6.08 -1.54 2.44
C ALA A 73 -4.55 -1.63 2.40
N LEU A 74 -3.94 -1.39 1.23
CA LEU A 74 -2.48 -1.32 1.10
C LEU A 74 -1.92 -0.12 1.86
N GLU A 75 -2.52 1.06 1.74
CA GLU A 75 -2.09 2.25 2.46
C GLU A 75 -2.14 2.05 3.99
N GLU A 76 -3.24 1.50 4.53
CA GLU A 76 -3.34 1.14 5.95
C GLU A 76 -2.28 0.14 6.39
N THR A 77 -1.92 -0.81 5.52
CA THR A 77 -0.88 -1.80 5.79
C THR A 77 0.49 -1.11 5.86
N GLY A 78 0.79 -0.20 4.93
CA GLY A 78 2.00 0.61 4.95
C GLY A 78 2.15 1.39 6.26
N VAL A 79 1.09 2.10 6.68
CA VAL A 79 1.06 2.86 7.95
C VAL A 79 1.35 1.97 9.16
N LYS A 80 0.77 0.75 9.20
CA LYS A 80 0.99 -0.20 10.31
C LYS A 80 2.42 -0.75 10.32
N LEU A 81 3.03 -0.95 9.15
CA LEU A 81 4.42 -1.38 9.04
C LEU A 81 5.38 -0.27 9.52
N ASP A 82 5.14 0.98 9.13
CA ASP A 82 5.92 2.13 9.62
C ASP A 82 5.79 2.28 11.14
N ALA A 83 4.58 2.24 11.67
CA ALA A 83 4.35 2.30 13.12
C ALA A 83 5.07 1.16 13.87
N SER A 84 5.12 -0.04 13.28
CA SER A 84 5.86 -1.17 13.83
C SER A 84 7.37 -0.92 13.81
N ALA A 85 7.91 -0.35 12.73
CA ALA A 85 9.32 0.01 12.63
C ALA A 85 9.72 1.05 13.70
N GLU A 86 8.89 2.08 13.91
CA GLU A 86 9.10 3.09 14.96
C GLU A 86 9.08 2.47 16.36
N GLN A 87 8.19 1.50 16.60
CA GLN A 87 8.12 0.80 17.88
C GLN A 87 9.38 -0.03 18.16
N TYR A 88 9.91 -0.72 17.15
CA TYR A 88 11.18 -1.45 17.28
C TYR A 88 12.36 -0.53 17.55
N ASP A 89 12.46 0.61 16.85
CA ASP A 89 13.50 1.61 17.10
C ASP A 89 13.41 2.19 18.53
N ARG A 90 12.20 2.46 19.02
CA ARG A 90 11.99 2.89 20.42
C ARG A 90 12.46 1.85 21.42
N LEU A 91 12.14 0.57 21.20
CA LEU A 91 12.57 -0.52 22.08
C LEU A 91 14.10 -0.69 22.08
N ASP A 92 14.75 -0.54 20.92
CA ASP A 92 16.21 -0.61 20.79
C ASP A 92 16.89 0.49 21.62
N ARG A 93 16.38 1.73 21.57
CA ARG A 93 16.90 2.85 22.39
C ARG A 93 16.71 2.64 23.89
N LEU A 94 15.59 2.07 24.32
CA LEU A 94 15.34 1.78 25.73
C LEU A 94 16.30 0.70 26.24
N HIS A 95 16.45 -0.40 25.50
CA HIS A 95 17.38 -1.47 25.88
C HIS A 95 18.84 -1.01 25.87
N ALA A 96 19.25 -0.18 24.91
CA ALA A 96 20.58 0.42 24.90
C ALA A 96 20.81 1.29 26.14
N GLY A 97 19.84 2.11 26.54
CA GLY A 97 19.93 2.96 27.73
C GLY A 97 19.94 2.19 29.05
N ASP A 98 19.20 1.08 29.14
CA ASP A 98 19.18 0.21 30.33
C ASP A 98 20.46 -0.63 30.44
N PHE A 99 21.02 -1.09 29.33
CA PHE A 99 22.32 -1.76 29.32
C PHE A 99 23.44 -0.82 29.78
N ASP A 100 23.49 0.41 29.24
CA ASP A 100 24.49 1.42 29.63
C ASP A 100 24.39 1.80 31.13
N ARG A 101 23.17 1.75 31.69
CA ARG A 101 22.93 2.00 33.12
C ARG A 101 23.32 0.80 34.00
N ALA A 102 23.17 -0.43 33.51
CA ALA A 102 23.53 -1.64 34.25
C ALA A 102 25.05 -1.93 34.28
N VAL A 103 25.81 -1.34 33.35
CA VAL A 103 27.28 -1.54 33.23
C VAL A 103 28.08 -0.44 33.96
N ARG A 104 27.42 0.56 34.58
CA ARG A 104 28.03 1.55 35.48
C ARG A 104 27.90 1.14 36.94
#